data_AF-A0AAU7JW38-F1
#
_entry.id   AF-A0AAU7JW38-F1
#
_cell.length_a   1.000
_cell.length_b   1.000
_cell.length_c   1.000
_cell.angle_alpha   90.00
_cell.angle_beta   90.00
_cell.angle_gamma   90.00
#
_symmetry.space_group_name_H-M   'P 1'
#
loop_
_entity.id
_entity.type
_entity.pdbx_description
1 polymer ?
#
loop_
_entity_poly.entity_id
_entity_poly.type
_entity_poly.pdbx_seq_one_letter_code
_entity_poly.pdbx_strand_id
1 'polypeptide(L)' 'MARDVTNDENETAPEEPRLRLVRGDASPEEIAALFAVLSAASGGNEAPAPRPTSAWASRERLVRRPLTPGPGAWRASAWR' A
#
# COMPACT_ATOMS: atom_id res chain seq x y z
N MET A 1 8.62 -53.95 -3.29
CA MET A 1 9.60 -53.01 -3.88
C MET A 1 8.78 -51.84 -4.41
N ALA A 2 8.41 -50.80 -3.66
CA ALA A 2 9.22 -49.84 -2.88
C ALA A 2 10.29 -49.16 -3.75
N ARG A 3 9.94 -47.95 -4.21
CA ARG A 3 10.76 -46.85 -4.78
C ARG A 3 9.78 -45.90 -5.47
N ASP A 4 9.78 -44.59 -5.28
CA ASP A 4 10.46 -43.71 -4.35
C ASP A 4 9.64 -42.41 -4.43
N VAL A 5 9.44 -41.75 -3.30
CA VAL A 5 8.68 -40.50 -3.19
C VAL A 5 9.46 -39.44 -3.97
N THR A 6 9.06 -39.14 -5.21
CA THR A 6 9.53 -37.89 -5.84
C THR A 6 8.73 -36.78 -5.19
N ASN A 7 9.31 -36.30 -4.10
CA ASN A 7 9.03 -35.07 -3.42
C ASN A 7 9.00 -33.98 -4.52
N ASP A 8 7.82 -33.49 -4.89
CA ASP A 8 7.67 -32.21 -5.58
C ASP A 8 8.05 -31.15 -4.53
N GLU A 9 9.36 -30.99 -4.36
CA GLU A 9 9.95 -29.89 -3.63
C GLU A 9 9.50 -28.65 -4.37
N ASN A 10 8.51 -27.99 -3.76
CA ASN A 10 8.07 -26.65 -4.04
C ASN A 10 9.29 -25.74 -4.10
N GLU A 11 9.89 -25.68 -5.30
CA GLU A 11 10.98 -24.80 -5.67
C GLU A 11 10.37 -23.41 -5.65
N THR A 12 10.34 -22.84 -4.45
CA THR A 12 9.87 -21.49 -4.19
C THR A 12 10.93 -20.61 -4.81
N ALA A 13 10.75 -20.29 -6.09
CA ALA A 13 11.50 -19.24 -6.76
C ALA A 13 11.55 -18.05 -5.80
N PRO A 14 12.72 -17.43 -5.58
CA PRO A 14 12.86 -16.41 -4.56
C PRO A 14 11.84 -15.30 -4.85
N GLU A 15 10.78 -15.20 -4.04
CA GLU A 15 9.88 -14.05 -4.07
C GLU A 15 10.75 -12.83 -3.84
N GLU A 16 10.79 -11.91 -4.81
CA GLU A 16 11.51 -10.67 -4.62
C GLU A 16 11.01 -10.01 -3.32
N PRO A 17 11.92 -9.64 -2.40
CA PRO A 17 11.52 -9.11 -1.12
C PRO A 17 10.68 -7.84 -1.34
N ARG A 18 9.42 -7.87 -0.87
CA ARG A 18 8.46 -6.77 -1.05
C ARG A 18 8.91 -5.47 -0.39
N LEU A 19 9.90 -5.53 0.50
CA LEU A 19 10.50 -4.41 1.21
C LEU A 19 12.01 -4.56 1.20
N ARG A 20 12.73 -3.48 0.90
CA ARG A 20 14.20 -3.44 0.85
C ARG A 20 14.73 -2.23 1.61
N LEU A 21 15.69 -2.45 2.51
CA LEU A 21 16.49 -1.36 3.05
C LEU A 21 17.42 -0.81 1.96
N VAL A 22 17.25 0.47 1.63
CA VAL A 22 18.08 1.15 0.63
C VAL A 22 19.31 1.82 1.27
N ARG A 23 19.26 2.11 2.58
CA ARG A 23 20.32 2.81 3.33
C ARG A 23 20.27 2.46 4.82
N GLY A 24 21.44 2.36 5.46
CA GLY A 24 21.61 2.09 6.90
C GLY A 24 21.71 0.60 7.25
N ASP A 25 22.18 0.30 8.46
CA ASP A 25 22.23 -1.04 9.07
C ASP A 25 21.24 -1.12 10.23
N ALA A 26 19.94 -1.11 9.92
CA ALA A 26 18.93 -1.25 10.96
C ALA A 26 19.07 -2.58 11.69
N SER A 27 18.99 -2.55 13.03
CA SER A 27 19.00 -3.76 13.83
C SER A 27 17.73 -4.60 13.56
N PRO A 28 17.75 -5.92 13.84
CA PRO A 28 16.55 -6.75 13.71
C PRO A 28 15.34 -6.20 14.48
N GLU A 29 15.58 -5.61 15.65
CA GLU A 29 14.56 -4.99 16.50
C GLU A 29 13.94 -3.75 15.84
N GLU A 30 14.76 -2.92 15.20
CA GLU A 30 14.28 -1.72 14.49
C GLU A 30 13.45 -2.10 13.26
N ILE A 31 13.86 -3.14 12.53
CA ILE A 31 13.10 -3.70 11.42
C ILE A 31 11.74 -4.21 11.92
N ALA A 32 11.73 -4.96 13.03
CA ALA A 32 10.49 -5.46 13.63
C ALA A 32 9.55 -4.31 14.05
N ALA A 33 10.10 -3.25 14.64
CA ALA A 33 9.34 -2.06 15.03
C ALA A 33 8.69 -1.37 13.80
N LEU A 34 9.44 -1.20 12.71
CA LEU A 34 8.89 -0.65 11.46
C LEU A 34 7.76 -1.51 10.90
N PHE A 35 7.93 -2.83 10.85
CA PHE A 35 6.89 -3.76 10.41
C PHE A 35 5.65 -3.68 11.29
N ALA A 36 5.80 -3.62 12.61
CA ALA A 36 4.69 -3.51 13.54
C ALA A 36 3.89 -2.21 13.30
N VAL A 37 4.58 -1.08 13.13
CA VAL A 37 3.95 0.21 12.85
C VAL A 37 3.23 0.21 11.50
N LEU A 38 3.88 -0.29 10.44
CA LEU A 38 3.28 -0.38 9.11
C LEU A 38 2.05 -1.28 9.08
N SER A 39 2.11 -2.43 9.76
CA SER A 39 0.99 -3.38 9.86
C SER A 39 -0.18 -2.80 10.65
N ALA A 40 0.10 -2.02 11.70
CA ALA A 40 -0.93 -1.31 12.43
C ALA A 40 -1.56 -0.17 11.62
N ALA A 41 -0.75 0.53 10.81
CA ALA A 41 -1.18 1.68 10.03
C ALA A 41 -1.93 1.31 8.74
N SER A 42 -1.72 0.11 8.18
CA SER A 42 -2.32 -0.28 6.90
C SER A 42 -3.84 -0.37 6.91
N GLY A 43 -4.46 -0.35 8.10
CA GLY A 43 -5.89 -0.64 8.26
C GLY A 43 -6.15 -2.12 7.96
N GLY A 44 -7.05 -2.74 8.72
CA GLY A 44 -7.48 -4.10 8.43
C GLY A 44 -8.21 -4.20 7.09
N ASN A 45 -8.67 -5.41 6.76
CA ASN A 45 -9.58 -5.63 5.62
C ASN A 45 -10.97 -5.05 5.94
N GLU A 46 -11.05 -3.72 5.97
CA GLU A 46 -12.33 -3.02 6.01
C GLU A 46 -13.03 -3.24 4.67
N ALA A 47 -14.33 -3.54 4.72
CA ALA A 47 -15.13 -3.71 3.52
C ALA A 47 -14.96 -2.45 2.65
N PRO A 48 -14.72 -2.62 1.33
CA PRO A 48 -14.46 -1.47 0.48
C PRO A 48 -15.64 -0.51 0.57
N ALA A 49 -15.39 0.68 1.13
CA ALA A 49 -16.34 1.76 1.12
C ALA A 49 -16.76 2.06 -0.34
N PRO A 50 -17.99 2.53 -0.58
CA PRO A 50 -18.41 2.95 -1.91
C PRO A 50 -17.36 3.90 -2.48
N ARG A 51 -16.85 3.57 -3.67
CA ARG A 51 -15.76 4.33 -4.28
C ARG A 51 -16.26 5.77 -4.46
N PRO A 52 -15.58 6.77 -3.88
CA PRO A 52 -15.95 8.16 -4.11
C PRO A 52 -15.85 8.45 -5.61
N THR A 53 -16.72 9.34 -6.11
CA THR A 53 -16.61 9.84 -7.48
C THR A 53 -15.20 10.35 -7.73
N SER A 54 -14.57 9.86 -8.80
CA SER A 54 -13.21 10.28 -9.14
C SER A 54 -13.21 11.80 -9.32
N ALA A 55 -12.40 12.49 -8.53
CA ALA A 55 -12.27 13.94 -8.65
C ALA A 55 -11.73 14.35 -10.04
N TRP A 56 -10.96 13.46 -10.70
CA TRP A 56 -10.59 13.61 -12.12
C TRP A 56 -11.78 13.70 -13.08
N ALA A 57 -12.87 13.00 -12.79
CA ALA A 57 -14.09 13.00 -13.59
C ALA A 57 -15.05 14.15 -13.22
N SER A 58 -14.64 15.04 -12.29
CA SER A 58 -15.49 16.14 -11.86
C SER A 58 -15.70 17.15 -12.99
N ARG A 59 -16.98 17.40 -13.33
CA ARG A 59 -17.37 18.47 -14.27
C ARG A 59 -17.13 19.86 -13.69
N GLU A 60 -16.91 19.99 -12.38
CA GLU A 60 -16.60 21.26 -11.73
C GLU A 60 -15.37 21.93 -12.33
N ARG A 61 -14.43 21.12 -12.86
CA ARG A 61 -13.20 21.61 -13.52
C ARG A 61 -13.44 22.20 -14.91
N LEU A 62 -14.62 21.98 -15.51
CA LEU A 62 -15.01 22.63 -16.76
C LEU A 62 -15.34 24.12 -16.55
N VAL A 63 -15.44 24.58 -15.30
CA VAL A 63 -15.71 25.98 -14.94
C VAL A 63 -14.70 26.46 -13.90
N ARG A 64 -14.28 27.74 -13.97
CA ARG A 64 -13.37 28.29 -12.94
C ARG A 64 -14.11 28.45 -11.61
N ARG A 65 -13.51 27.94 -10.53
CA ARG A 65 -14.01 28.11 -9.16
C ARG A 65 -12.87 28.52 -8.22
N PRO A 66 -13.11 29.40 -7.23
CA PRO A 66 -12.10 29.74 -6.22
C PRO A 66 -11.69 28.52 -5.39
N LEU A 67 -10.42 28.48 -4.97
CA LEU A 67 -9.91 27.50 -4.01
C LEU A 67 -10.34 27.92 -2.59
N THR A 68 -11.05 27.04 -1.88
CA THR A 68 -11.45 27.27 -0.49
C THR A 68 -10.52 26.50 0.45
N PRO A 69 -9.88 27.15 1.44
CA PRO A 69 -9.10 26.46 2.45
C PRO A 69 -10.00 25.64 3.38
N GLY A 70 -9.54 24.48 3.82
CA GLY A 70 -10.30 23.61 4.73
C GLY A 70 -9.69 22.20 4.87
N PRO A 71 -10.23 21.38 5.78
CA PRO A 71 -9.80 20.00 5.94
C PRO A 71 -9.82 19.24 4.61
N GLY A 72 -8.71 18.59 4.27
CA GLY A 72 -8.57 17.87 3.00
C GLY A 72 -8.32 18.74 1.76
N ALA A 73 -8.36 20.07 1.86
CA ALA A 73 -8.16 20.97 0.70
C ALA A 73 -6.78 20.81 0.06
N TRP A 74 -5.74 20.54 0.86
CA TRP A 74 -4.40 20.27 0.32
C TRP A 74 -4.36 18.98 -0.50
N ARG A 75 -4.97 17.90 -0.01
CA ARG A 75 -5.07 16.62 -0.76
C ARG A 75 -5.95 16.76 -2.00
N ALA A 76 -6.99 17.58 -1.91
CA ALA A 76 -7.89 17.87 -3.01
C ALA A 76 -7.23 18.77 -4.08
N SER A 77 -6.16 19.52 -3.78
CA SER A 77 -5.50 20.41 -4.74
C SER A 77 -4.96 19.69 -5.99
N ALA A 78 -4.62 18.40 -5.85
CA ALA A 78 -4.18 17.59 -6.98
C ALA A 78 -5.34 17.12 -7.89
N TRP A 79 -6.58 17.12 -7.40
CA TRP A 79 -7.67 16.41 -8.07
C TRP A 79 -9.04 17.13 -8.11
N ARG A 80 -9.24 18.23 -7.38
CA ARG A 80 -10.48 19.06 -7.39
C ARG A 80 -10.55 19.96 -8.63
#